data_AF-A0A1A6I0E1-F1
#
_entry.id   AF-A0A1A6I0E1-F1
#
_cell.length_a   1.000
_cell.length_b   1.000
_cell.length_c   1.000
_cell.angle_alpha   90.00
_cell.angle_beta   90.00
_cell.angle_gamma   90.00
#
_symmetry.space_group_name_H-M   'P 1'
#
loop_
_entity.id
_entity.type
_entity.pdbx_description
1 polymer ?
#
loop_
_entity_poly.entity_id
_entity_poly.type
_entity_poly.pdbx_seq_one_letter_code
_entity_poly.pdbx_strand_id
1 'polypeptide(L)'
;MEVFNQRLEQEYNASVILTTPTVPYKAVLSSAKLIKEYKEKEITIINPAQFPDKSKVTEYLEPVVLGTVVTPTEYTGKVMALCQVETVGFSPSEQCLLKLIFYSIPSAEKMASARRAIQKNMVFIDENRVMLKYLFPLNEIVVDFYDSLKSLSSGYASFDYEDAGYQTADLIKMDILLNGNIVEELVTVVHREKAYTVGKTICERLKDSLPRQLFEIAIQAAVGSKVIARET
;
A
#
# COMPACT_ATOMS: atom_id res chain seq x y z
N MET A 1 -9.79 -13.06 -7.98
CA MET A 1 -9.16 -14.08 -7.12
C MET A 1 -10.20 -14.78 -6.24
N GLU A 2 -11.10 -14.08 -5.57
CA GLU A 2 -12.14 -14.71 -4.71
C GLU A 2 -12.99 -15.78 -5.42
N VAL A 3 -13.53 -15.48 -6.60
CA VAL A 3 -14.37 -16.45 -7.36
C VAL A 3 -13.59 -17.73 -7.72
N PHE A 4 -12.28 -17.61 -7.95
CA PHE A 4 -11.42 -18.75 -8.28
C PHE A 4 -11.16 -19.62 -7.05
N ASN A 5 -10.95 -19.01 -5.88
CA ASN A 5 -10.76 -19.73 -4.63
C ASN A 5 -12.05 -20.43 -4.19
N GLN A 6 -13.19 -19.75 -4.33
CA GLN A 6 -14.50 -20.31 -4.01
C GLN A 6 -14.79 -21.57 -4.84
N ARG A 7 -14.36 -21.59 -6.10
CA ARG A 7 -14.41 -22.78 -6.96
C ARG A 7 -13.42 -23.85 -6.53
N LEU A 8 -12.19 -23.50 -6.17
CA LEU A 8 -11.18 -24.48 -5.72
C LEU A 8 -11.59 -25.20 -4.42
N GLU A 9 -12.18 -24.47 -3.47
CA GLU A 9 -12.71 -25.07 -2.24
C GLU A 9 -13.89 -26.00 -2.53
N GLN A 10 -14.81 -25.58 -3.40
CA GLN A 10 -16.01 -26.36 -3.74
C GLN A 10 -15.72 -27.59 -4.61
N GLU A 11 -14.81 -27.47 -5.57
CA GLU A 11 -14.51 -28.55 -6.53
C GLU A 11 -13.39 -29.48 -6.06
N TYR A 12 -12.38 -28.96 -5.35
CA TYR A 12 -11.17 -29.72 -5.01
C TYR A 12 -10.93 -29.88 -3.51
N ASN A 13 -11.80 -29.32 -2.65
CA ASN A 13 -11.69 -29.40 -1.19
C ASN A 13 -10.30 -28.97 -0.66
N ALA A 14 -9.66 -28.05 -1.37
CA ALA A 14 -8.33 -27.54 -1.08
C ALA A 14 -8.41 -26.27 -0.22
N SER A 15 -7.76 -26.28 0.95
CA SER A 15 -7.65 -25.10 1.81
C SER A 15 -6.65 -24.12 1.21
N VAL A 16 -7.12 -23.06 0.55
CA VAL A 16 -6.27 -22.03 -0.06
C VAL A 16 -5.95 -20.96 0.98
N ILE A 17 -4.68 -20.84 1.36
CA ILE A 17 -4.22 -19.73 2.20
C ILE A 17 -3.94 -18.53 1.28
N LEU A 18 -4.76 -17.49 1.39
CA LEU A 18 -4.58 -16.24 0.65
C LEU A 18 -3.46 -15.42 1.29
N THR A 19 -2.34 -15.28 0.58
CA THR A 19 -1.30 -14.31 0.95
C THR A 19 -1.65 -12.93 0.42
N THR A 20 -1.13 -11.90 1.08
CA THR A 20 -1.26 -10.53 0.58
C THR A 20 -0.60 -10.44 -0.81
N PRO A 21 -1.33 -10.03 -1.86
CA PRO A 21 -0.76 -9.85 -3.18
C PRO A 21 0.43 -8.88 -3.13
N THR A 22 1.57 -9.32 -3.67
CA THR A 22 2.79 -8.52 -3.72
C THR A 22 2.96 -7.89 -5.11
N VAL A 23 3.45 -6.66 -5.13
CA VAL A 23 3.76 -5.93 -6.38
C VAL A 23 5.23 -6.08 -6.73
N PRO A 24 5.60 -6.13 -8.02
CA PRO A 24 6.99 -6.20 -8.43
C PRO A 24 7.68 -4.84 -8.21
N TYR A 25 8.72 -4.82 -7.37
CA TYR A 25 9.57 -3.65 -7.18
C TYR A 25 10.77 -3.72 -8.12
N LYS A 26 11.42 -2.58 -8.37
CA LYS A 26 12.70 -2.53 -9.05
C LYS A 26 13.75 -1.87 -8.17
N ALA A 27 15.00 -2.29 -8.30
CA ALA A 27 16.12 -1.65 -7.62
C ALA A 27 17.24 -1.33 -8.61
N VAL A 28 17.76 -0.11 -8.54
CA VAL A 28 18.90 0.34 -9.35
C VAL A 28 20.18 0.03 -8.59
N LEU A 29 21.01 -0.84 -9.13
CA LEU A 29 22.25 -1.27 -8.45
C LEU A 29 23.33 -0.19 -8.51
N SER A 30 24.04 0.02 -7.39
CA SER A 30 25.02 1.09 -7.24
C SER A 30 26.42 0.75 -7.78
N SER A 31 26.76 -0.54 -7.91
CA SER A 31 28.12 -0.98 -8.17
C SER A 31 28.32 -1.57 -9.56
N ALA A 32 29.32 -1.09 -10.30
CA ALA A 32 29.74 -1.62 -11.61
C ALA A 32 30.14 -3.12 -11.57
N LYS A 33 30.51 -3.64 -10.39
CA LYS A 33 30.84 -5.05 -10.16
C LYS A 33 29.59 -5.94 -10.11
N LEU A 34 28.48 -5.44 -9.57
CA LEU A 34 27.17 -6.13 -9.53
C LEU A 34 26.49 -6.09 -10.90
N ILE A 35 26.67 -5.02 -11.68
CA ILE A 35 26.17 -4.91 -13.06
C ILE A 35 26.76 -6.01 -13.98
N LYS A 36 28.00 -6.45 -13.72
CA LYS A 36 28.62 -7.58 -14.44
C LYS A 36 28.07 -8.95 -14.02
N GLU A 37 27.57 -9.07 -12.80
CA GLU A 37 27.05 -10.33 -12.23
C GLU A 37 25.59 -10.55 -12.64
N TYR A 38 24.76 -9.49 -12.56
CA TYR A 38 23.34 -9.53 -12.90
C TYR A 38 23.03 -9.14 -14.36
N LYS A 39 24.05 -8.73 -15.13
CA LYS A 39 23.99 -8.27 -16.54
C LYS A 39 23.13 -7.02 -16.81
N GLU A 40 22.28 -6.61 -15.88
CA GLU A 40 21.42 -5.44 -15.99
C GLU A 40 21.70 -4.43 -14.86
N LYS A 41 21.43 -3.15 -15.14
CA LYS A 41 21.56 -2.04 -14.18
C LYS A 41 20.41 -2.05 -13.15
N GLU A 42 19.29 -2.66 -13.52
CA GLU A 42 18.06 -2.74 -12.75
C GLU A 42 17.75 -4.21 -12.45
N ILE A 43 17.34 -4.51 -11.22
CA ILE A 43 16.83 -5.82 -10.85
C ILE A 43 15.35 -5.73 -10.50
N THR A 44 14.56 -6.71 -10.92
CA THR A 44 13.15 -6.82 -10.53
C THR A 44 13.03 -7.73 -9.31
N ILE A 45 12.38 -7.23 -8.27
CA ILE A 45 12.18 -7.90 -6.99
C ILE A 45 10.71 -8.28 -6.90
N ILE A 46 10.45 -9.58 -7.04
CA ILE A 46 9.10 -10.16 -6.90
C ILE A 46 8.89 -10.64 -5.46
N ASN A 47 9.93 -11.24 -4.86
CA ASN A 47 9.90 -11.72 -3.50
C ASN A 47 10.54 -10.69 -2.54
N PRO A 48 9.80 -10.17 -1.54
CA PRO A 48 10.32 -9.29 -0.51
C PRO A 48 11.53 -9.85 0.27
N ALA A 49 11.63 -11.17 0.43
CA ALA A 49 12.77 -11.80 1.11
C ALA A 49 14.09 -11.60 0.36
N GLN A 50 14.04 -11.45 -0.97
CA GLN A 50 15.20 -11.20 -1.82
C GLN A 50 15.50 -9.70 -2.00
N PHE A 51 14.87 -8.84 -1.19
CA PHE A 51 15.08 -7.39 -1.28
C PHE A 51 16.53 -7.03 -0.89
N PRO A 52 17.31 -6.41 -1.79
CA PRO A 52 18.73 -6.11 -1.56
C PRO A 52 18.92 -5.04 -0.48
N ASP A 53 20.06 -5.07 0.20
CA ASP A 53 20.41 -4.03 1.18
C ASP A 53 20.68 -2.67 0.53
N LYS A 54 20.35 -1.59 1.25
CA LYS A 54 20.59 -0.21 0.80
C LYS A 54 22.05 0.09 0.41
N SER A 55 23.03 -0.62 0.95
CA SER A 55 24.44 -0.44 0.58
C SER A 55 24.75 -0.81 -0.87
N LYS A 56 23.96 -1.69 -1.48
CA LYS A 56 24.16 -2.21 -2.85
C LYS A 56 23.28 -1.52 -3.89
N VAL A 57 22.39 -0.63 -3.44
CA VAL A 57 21.33 -0.02 -4.24
C VAL A 57 21.45 1.50 -4.20
N THR A 58 21.31 2.14 -5.35
CA THR A 58 21.23 3.60 -5.46
C THR A 58 19.82 4.08 -5.15
N GLU A 59 18.82 3.51 -5.82
CA GLU A 59 17.41 3.90 -5.69
C GLU A 59 16.50 2.68 -5.83
N TYR A 60 15.37 2.73 -5.12
CA TYR A 60 14.27 1.78 -5.28
C TYR A 60 13.15 2.41 -6.08
N LEU A 61 12.52 1.58 -6.90
CA LEU A 61 11.45 1.96 -7.80
C LEU A 61 10.21 1.11 -7.48
N GLU A 62 9.08 1.78 -7.29
CA GLU A 62 7.79 1.12 -7.10
C GLU A 62 6.90 1.30 -8.33
N PRO A 63 6.04 0.31 -8.65
CA PRO A 63 5.11 0.41 -9.75
C PRO A 63 3.98 1.39 -9.40
N VAL A 64 3.60 2.18 -10.40
CA VAL A 64 2.62 3.25 -10.28
C VAL A 64 1.52 3.02 -11.30
N VAL A 65 0.29 3.37 -10.92
CA VAL A 65 -0.87 3.30 -11.80
C VAL A 65 -1.60 4.63 -11.85
N LEU A 66 -2.17 4.93 -13.01
CA LEU A 66 -3.12 6.02 -13.13
C LEU A 66 -4.52 5.46 -12.85
N GLY A 67 -5.02 5.76 -11.67
CA GLY A 67 -6.36 5.40 -11.23
C GLY A 67 -7.40 6.45 -11.65
N THR A 68 -8.50 6.00 -12.23
CA THR A 68 -9.68 6.81 -12.54
C THR A 68 -10.82 6.38 -11.63
N VAL A 69 -11.27 7.28 -10.76
CA VAL A 69 -12.45 7.09 -9.91
C VAL A 69 -13.61 7.88 -10.50
N VAL A 70 -14.76 7.23 -10.68
CA VAL A 70 -16.01 7.92 -11.03
C VAL A 70 -16.98 7.76 -9.87
N THR A 71 -17.48 8.85 -9.33
CA THR A 71 -18.36 8.84 -8.15
C THR A 71 -19.40 9.95 -8.23
N PRO A 72 -20.57 9.81 -7.59
CA PRO A 72 -21.49 10.92 -7.45
C PRO A 72 -20.87 12.08 -6.67
N THR A 73 -21.29 13.31 -6.96
CA THR A 73 -20.73 14.55 -6.37
C THR A 73 -20.84 14.58 -4.85
N GLU A 74 -21.92 13.99 -4.29
CA GLU A 74 -22.14 13.85 -2.85
C GLU A 74 -21.00 13.09 -2.12
N TYR A 75 -20.38 12.12 -2.77
CA TYR A 75 -19.34 11.26 -2.16
C TYR A 75 -17.92 11.76 -2.44
N THR A 76 -17.76 12.82 -3.25
CA THR A 76 -16.44 13.34 -3.67
C THR A 76 -15.52 13.59 -2.50
N GLY A 77 -15.99 14.27 -1.45
CA GLY A 77 -15.17 14.58 -0.27
C GLY A 77 -14.64 13.34 0.44
N LYS A 78 -15.49 12.29 0.57
CA LYS A 78 -15.09 11.02 1.20
C LYS A 78 -14.06 10.27 0.35
N VAL A 79 -14.24 10.27 -0.97
CA VAL A 79 -13.30 9.65 -1.92
C VAL A 79 -11.95 10.39 -1.92
N MET A 80 -11.96 11.73 -1.94
CA MET A 80 -10.74 12.53 -1.83
C MET A 80 -10.00 12.28 -0.51
N ALA A 81 -10.74 12.16 0.58
CA ALA A 81 -10.19 11.83 1.90
C ALA A 81 -9.56 10.42 1.93
N LEU A 82 -10.17 9.42 1.28
CA LEU A 82 -9.58 8.08 1.14
C LEU A 82 -8.24 8.10 0.40
N CYS A 83 -8.14 8.93 -0.65
CA CYS A 83 -6.93 9.04 -1.46
C CYS A 83 -5.81 9.84 -0.79
N GLN A 84 -6.13 10.71 0.19
CA GLN A 84 -5.24 11.70 0.83
C GLN A 84 -4.23 12.34 -0.13
N VAL A 85 -4.65 13.48 -0.66
CA VAL A 85 -3.98 14.21 -1.73
C VAL A 85 -2.83 15.06 -1.17
N GLU A 86 -1.60 14.80 -1.60
CA GLU A 86 -0.63 15.89 -1.72
C GLU A 86 -1.06 16.75 -2.91
N THR A 87 -1.55 17.96 -2.64
CA THR A 87 -2.05 18.87 -3.67
C THR A 87 -0.89 19.43 -4.47
N VAL A 88 -0.46 18.73 -5.52
CA VAL A 88 0.50 19.24 -6.50
C VAL A 88 -0.26 19.71 -7.73
N GLY A 89 -0.33 21.03 -7.96
CA GLY A 89 -0.87 21.62 -9.20
C GLY A 89 -2.13 22.48 -9.12
N PHE A 90 -2.66 22.74 -7.92
CA PHE A 90 -3.79 23.69 -7.73
C PHE A 90 -3.30 25.14 -7.60
N SER A 91 -4.10 26.11 -8.07
CA SER A 91 -3.81 27.53 -7.83
C SER A 91 -3.83 27.86 -6.33
N PRO A 92 -3.12 28.90 -5.84
CA PRO A 92 -3.08 29.27 -4.42
C PRO A 92 -4.48 29.49 -3.81
N SER A 93 -5.44 29.95 -4.60
CA SER A 93 -6.85 30.14 -4.21
C SER A 93 -7.61 28.82 -4.00
N GLU A 94 -7.35 27.80 -4.83
CA GLU A 94 -7.98 26.48 -4.72
C GLU A 94 -7.38 25.65 -3.57
N GLN A 95 -6.06 25.81 -3.34
CA GLN A 95 -5.38 25.21 -2.17
C GLN A 95 -5.93 25.73 -0.83
N CYS A 96 -6.39 26.99 -0.79
CA CYS A 96 -6.92 27.62 0.42
C CYS A 96 -8.28 27.03 0.84
N LEU A 97 -9.16 26.74 -0.12
CA LEU A 97 -10.46 26.09 0.11
C LEU A 97 -10.28 24.64 0.57
N LEU A 98 -9.36 23.90 -0.04
CA LEU A 98 -9.05 22.52 0.36
C LEU A 98 -8.47 22.45 1.78
N LYS A 99 -7.56 23.36 2.15
CA LYS A 99 -7.05 23.46 3.53
C LYS A 99 -8.13 23.73 4.57
N LEU A 100 -9.13 24.56 4.26
CA LEU A 100 -10.25 24.84 5.16
C LEU A 100 -11.12 23.61 5.42
N ILE A 101 -11.36 22.78 4.39
CA ILE A 101 -12.14 21.55 4.51
C ILE A 101 -11.36 20.47 5.30
N PHE A 102 -10.05 20.36 5.08
CA PHE A 102 -9.21 19.41 5.83
C PHE A 102 -9.07 19.74 7.32
N TYR A 103 -9.03 21.03 7.69
CA TYR A 103 -8.89 21.46 9.10
C TYR A 103 -10.18 21.36 9.93
N SER A 104 -11.34 21.15 9.31
CA SER A 104 -12.64 21.09 10.00
C SER A 104 -13.12 19.67 10.31
N ILE A 105 -12.27 18.65 10.10
CA ILE A 105 -12.57 17.25 10.43
C ILE A 105 -11.86 16.87 11.74
N PRO A 106 -12.56 16.92 12.90
CA PRO A 106 -11.95 16.65 14.21
C PRO A 106 -11.51 15.19 14.43
N SER A 107 -11.77 14.28 13.48
CA SER A 107 -11.35 12.87 13.53
C SER A 107 -10.11 12.55 12.68
N ALA A 108 -9.45 13.55 12.09
CA ALA A 108 -8.32 13.36 11.17
C ALA A 108 -7.11 12.66 11.80
N GLU A 109 -6.97 12.65 13.13
CA GLU A 109 -5.93 11.88 13.84
C GLU A 109 -6.11 10.35 13.71
N LYS A 110 -7.30 9.85 13.34
CA LYS A 110 -7.55 8.43 13.05
C LYS A 110 -7.31 8.04 11.57
N MET A 111 -6.92 8.97 10.72
CA MET A 111 -6.76 8.76 9.27
C MET A 111 -5.31 8.39 8.88
N ALA A 112 -4.71 7.44 9.60
CA ALA A 112 -3.32 7.00 9.44
C ALA A 112 -3.05 6.12 8.20
N SER A 113 -3.79 6.31 7.10
CA SER A 113 -3.59 5.57 5.83
C SER A 113 -3.54 6.52 4.64
N ALA A 114 -2.61 7.47 4.64
CA ALA A 114 -2.35 8.32 3.48
C ALA A 114 -1.91 7.46 2.29
N ARG A 115 -2.77 7.10 1.33
CA ARG A 115 -2.44 6.17 0.21
C ARG A 115 -1.47 6.76 -0.83
N ARG A 116 -0.73 7.83 -0.46
CA ARG A 116 0.29 8.53 -1.25
C ARG A 116 -0.18 8.86 -2.67
N ALA A 117 -1.47 9.17 -2.82
CA ALA A 117 -2.07 9.43 -4.11
C ALA A 117 -1.83 10.88 -4.53
N ILE A 118 -1.39 11.07 -5.77
CA ILE A 118 -1.21 12.41 -6.34
C ILE A 118 -2.37 12.69 -7.29
N GLN A 119 -3.18 13.70 -6.98
CA GLN A 119 -4.27 14.11 -7.86
C GLN A 119 -3.70 14.68 -9.16
N LYS A 120 -4.20 14.19 -10.30
CA LYS A 120 -3.81 14.67 -11.64
C LYS A 120 -4.90 15.47 -12.30
N ASN A 121 -6.16 15.07 -12.15
CA ASN A 121 -7.28 15.75 -12.79
C ASN A 121 -8.59 15.53 -12.02
N MET A 122 -9.53 16.46 -12.17
CA MET A 122 -10.89 16.39 -11.69
C MET A 122 -11.81 16.99 -12.75
N VAL A 123 -12.73 16.20 -13.27
CA VAL A 123 -13.67 16.62 -14.32
C VAL A 123 -15.09 16.25 -13.88
N PHE A 124 -15.98 17.24 -13.86
CA PHE A 124 -17.40 16.97 -13.70
C PHE A 124 -17.94 16.42 -15.03
N ILE A 125 -18.42 15.18 -15.02
CA ILE A 125 -19.02 14.55 -16.19
C ILE A 125 -20.39 15.19 -16.44
N ASP A 126 -21.13 15.40 -15.35
CA ASP A 126 -22.43 16.07 -15.30
C ASP A 126 -22.62 16.71 -13.92
N GLU A 127 -23.82 17.23 -13.63
CA GLU A 127 -24.15 17.89 -12.35
C GLU A 127 -24.02 16.95 -11.14
N ASN A 128 -24.15 15.64 -11.34
CA ASN A 128 -24.26 14.65 -10.27
C ASN A 128 -23.06 13.70 -10.20
N ARG A 129 -22.14 13.72 -11.17
CA ARG A 129 -20.99 12.80 -11.23
C ARG A 129 -19.69 13.52 -11.50
N VAL A 130 -18.66 13.09 -10.77
CA VAL A 130 -17.30 13.55 -10.95
C VAL A 130 -16.37 12.39 -11.30
N MET A 131 -15.45 12.67 -12.22
CA MET A 131 -14.31 11.83 -12.55
C MET A 131 -13.06 12.42 -11.91
N LEU A 132 -12.37 11.62 -11.10
CA LEU A 132 -11.11 11.96 -10.46
C LEU A 132 -10.00 11.09 -11.03
N LYS A 133 -8.91 11.70 -11.47
CA LYS A 133 -7.70 10.98 -11.88
C LYS A 133 -6.60 11.16 -10.86
N TYR A 134 -6.03 10.05 -10.42
CA TYR A 134 -4.98 9.97 -9.41
C TYR A 134 -3.85 9.10 -9.90
N LEU A 135 -2.63 9.46 -9.51
CA LEU A 135 -1.47 8.61 -9.64
C LEU A 135 -1.25 7.89 -8.30
N PHE A 136 -1.28 6.56 -8.29
CA PHE A 136 -1.14 5.74 -7.08
C PHE A 136 0.06 4.81 -7.17
N PRO A 137 0.81 4.61 -6.07
CA PRO A 137 1.63 3.43 -5.92
C PRO A 137 0.75 2.18 -5.90
N LEU A 138 1.05 1.19 -6.74
CA LEU A 138 0.21 -0.01 -6.89
C LEU A 138 0.00 -0.74 -5.57
N ASN A 139 1.01 -0.80 -4.70
CA ASN A 139 0.94 -1.45 -3.39
C ASN A 139 -0.17 -0.87 -2.48
N GLU A 140 -0.51 0.40 -2.65
CA GLU A 140 -1.50 1.10 -1.82
C GLU A 140 -2.95 0.82 -2.27
N ILE A 141 -3.14 0.43 -3.53
CA ILE A 141 -4.48 0.11 -4.07
C ILE A 141 -4.81 -1.37 -3.96
N VAL A 142 -3.77 -2.21 -3.90
CA VAL A 142 -3.91 -3.67 -3.88
C VAL A 142 -4.51 -4.18 -2.56
N VAL A 143 -4.35 -3.43 -1.47
CA VAL A 143 -4.86 -3.80 -0.13
C VAL A 143 -6.03 -2.90 0.26
N ASP A 144 -7.20 -3.50 0.51
CA ASP A 144 -8.40 -2.88 1.10
C ASP A 144 -8.93 -1.61 0.39
N PHE A 145 -8.46 -1.27 -0.83
CA PHE A 145 -8.86 -0.03 -1.53
C PHE A 145 -10.28 -0.10 -2.06
N TYR A 146 -10.56 -1.16 -2.83
CA TYR A 146 -11.86 -1.37 -3.44
C TYR A 146 -12.96 -1.43 -2.38
N ASP A 147 -12.72 -2.16 -1.29
CA ASP A 147 -13.69 -2.29 -0.20
C ASP A 147 -13.93 -0.95 0.50
N SER A 148 -12.86 -0.21 0.80
CA SER A 148 -12.98 1.13 1.40
C SER A 148 -13.72 2.10 0.49
N LEU A 149 -13.41 2.10 -0.81
CA LEU A 149 -14.03 2.97 -1.80
C LEU A 149 -15.53 2.67 -1.94
N LYS A 150 -15.89 1.38 -2.05
CA LYS A 150 -17.28 0.94 -2.16
C LYS A 150 -18.05 1.24 -0.89
N SER A 151 -17.48 0.99 0.29
CA SER A 151 -18.10 1.31 1.58
C SER A 151 -18.37 2.80 1.73
N LEU A 152 -17.39 3.67 1.44
CA LEU A 152 -17.53 5.13 1.56
C LEU A 152 -18.52 5.75 0.56
N SER A 153 -18.69 5.12 -0.60
CA SER A 153 -19.56 5.57 -1.68
C SER A 153 -20.90 4.83 -1.73
N SER A 154 -21.24 4.01 -0.73
CA SER A 154 -22.45 3.17 -0.75
C SER A 154 -22.54 2.25 -1.99
N GLY A 155 -21.41 1.91 -2.59
CA GLY A 155 -21.29 1.11 -3.80
C GLY A 155 -21.27 1.87 -5.12
N TYR A 156 -21.57 3.18 -5.11
CA TYR A 156 -21.74 3.99 -6.33
C TYR A 156 -20.44 4.37 -7.02
N ALA A 157 -19.30 4.41 -6.32
CA ALA A 157 -18.03 4.74 -6.96
C ALA A 157 -17.49 3.57 -7.79
N SER A 158 -17.05 3.82 -9.01
CA SER A 158 -16.24 2.89 -9.79
C SER A 158 -14.78 3.31 -9.77
N PHE A 159 -13.89 2.33 -9.93
CA PHE A 159 -12.46 2.57 -10.03
C PHE A 159 -11.87 1.67 -11.10
N ASP A 160 -11.14 2.30 -12.00
CA ASP A 160 -10.35 1.66 -13.04
C ASP A 160 -8.91 2.15 -12.92
N TYR A 161 -7.93 1.37 -13.35
CA TYR A 161 -6.54 1.78 -13.33
C TYR A 161 -5.79 1.32 -14.58
N GLU A 162 -4.81 2.10 -15.00
CA GLU A 162 -3.90 1.80 -16.09
C GLU A 162 -2.44 1.90 -15.61
N ASP A 163 -1.54 1.14 -16.22
CA ASP A 163 -0.11 1.19 -15.88
C ASP A 163 0.46 2.59 -16.15
N ALA A 164 1.18 3.14 -15.17
CA ALA A 164 1.82 4.44 -15.26
C ALA A 164 3.34 4.36 -15.02
N GLY A 165 3.91 3.16 -15.15
CA GLY A 165 5.35 2.92 -15.04
C GLY A 165 5.84 2.82 -13.61
N TYR A 166 7.04 3.34 -13.36
CA TYR A 166 7.73 3.23 -12.08
C TYR A 166 8.16 4.60 -11.57
N GLN A 167 8.12 4.79 -10.26
CA GLN A 167 8.64 6.00 -9.58
C GLN A 167 9.63 5.63 -8.49
N THR A 168 10.53 6.55 -8.18
CA THR A 168 11.47 6.41 -7.05
C THR A 168 10.73 6.50 -5.72
N ALA A 169 11.08 5.63 -4.78
CA ALA A 169 10.45 5.59 -3.45
C ALA A 169 11.45 5.17 -2.36
N ASP A 170 11.29 5.71 -1.13
CA ASP A 170 12.09 5.29 0.02
C ASP A 170 11.51 4.02 0.63
N LEU A 171 11.79 2.91 -0.04
CA LEU A 171 11.37 1.58 0.39
C LEU A 171 12.34 1.00 1.43
N ILE A 172 11.75 0.25 2.36
CA ILE A 172 12.47 -0.56 3.33
C ILE A 172 11.89 -1.97 3.36
N LYS A 173 12.76 -2.95 3.59
CA LYS A 173 12.35 -4.31 3.94
C LYS A 173 11.96 -4.33 5.42
N MET A 174 10.78 -4.86 5.72
CA MET A 174 10.28 -5.10 7.08
C MET A 174 10.18 -6.59 7.31
N ASP A 175 10.89 -7.07 8.33
CA ASP A 175 10.91 -8.47 8.74
C ASP A 175 9.92 -8.66 9.90
N ILE A 176 9.16 -9.74 9.87
CA ILE A 176 8.26 -10.15 10.97
C ILE A 176 8.93 -11.30 11.73
N LEU A 177 9.01 -11.17 13.05
CA LEU A 177 9.61 -12.16 13.92
C LEU A 177 8.57 -12.74 14.88
N LEU A 178 8.61 -14.07 15.04
CA LEU A 178 7.85 -14.80 16.04
C LEU A 178 8.83 -15.44 17.01
N ASN A 179 8.75 -15.06 18.28
CA ASN A 179 9.69 -15.50 19.33
C ASN A 179 11.17 -15.29 18.95
N GLY A 180 11.45 -14.21 18.22
CA GLY A 180 12.80 -13.86 17.75
C GLY A 180 13.24 -14.57 16.46
N ASN A 181 12.44 -15.48 15.91
CA ASN A 181 12.71 -16.13 14.63
C ASN A 181 12.04 -15.36 13.49
N ILE A 182 12.79 -15.05 12.43
CA ILE A 182 12.25 -14.39 11.23
C ILE A 182 11.35 -15.35 10.47
N VAL A 183 10.17 -14.88 10.07
CA VAL A 183 9.24 -15.62 9.21
C VAL A 183 9.32 -15.02 7.80
N GLU A 184 9.95 -15.74 6.88
CA GLU A 184 10.22 -15.25 5.52
C GLU A 184 8.94 -14.94 4.74
N GLU A 185 7.87 -15.70 4.96
CA GLU A 185 6.59 -15.57 4.28
C GLU A 185 5.84 -14.29 4.64
N LEU A 186 6.18 -13.68 5.77
CA LEU A 186 5.57 -12.43 6.26
C LEU A 186 6.45 -11.21 6.02
N VAL A 187 7.64 -11.40 5.44
CA VAL A 187 8.51 -10.29 5.05
C VAL A 187 7.79 -9.45 4.01
N THR A 188 7.75 -8.15 4.23
CA THR A 188 7.07 -7.22 3.33
C THR A 188 7.93 -6.00 3.05
N VAL A 189 7.76 -5.44 1.85
CA VAL A 189 8.36 -4.15 1.50
C VAL A 189 7.35 -3.06 1.79
N VAL A 190 7.79 -2.00 2.46
CA VAL A 190 6.92 -0.87 2.83
C VAL A 190 7.65 0.44 2.61
N HIS A 191 6.88 1.52 2.42
CA HIS A 191 7.44 2.86 2.46
C HIS A 191 7.91 3.20 3.87
N ARG A 192 9.06 3.86 4.01
CA ARG A 192 9.70 4.12 5.31
C ARG A 192 8.77 4.78 6.32
N GLU A 193 8.02 5.79 5.90
CA GLU A 193 7.11 6.55 6.78
C GLU A 193 5.96 5.70 7.33
N LYS A 194 5.54 4.67 6.59
CA LYS A 194 4.43 3.80 6.97
C LYS A 194 4.85 2.55 7.73
N ALA A 195 6.15 2.30 7.85
CA ALA A 195 6.68 1.08 8.42
C ALA A 195 6.12 0.78 9.82
N TYR A 196 6.04 1.79 10.68
CA TYR A 196 5.50 1.63 12.02
C TYR A 196 4.02 1.23 12.01
N THR A 197 3.18 1.96 11.26
CA THR A 197 1.73 1.71 11.20
C THR A 197 1.42 0.35 10.61
N VAL A 198 2.06 -0.01 9.50
CA VAL A 198 1.87 -1.32 8.85
C VAL A 198 2.38 -2.44 9.75
N GLY A 199 3.57 -2.29 10.34
CA GLY A 199 4.13 -3.27 11.27
C GLY A 199 3.22 -3.52 12.48
N LYS A 200 2.68 -2.46 13.08
CA LYS A 200 1.71 -2.57 14.18
C LYS A 200 0.44 -3.31 13.76
N THR A 201 -0.12 -2.94 12.61
CA THR A 201 -1.34 -3.56 12.07
C THR A 201 -1.14 -5.06 11.81
N ILE A 202 0.03 -5.45 11.27
CA ILE A 202 0.37 -6.86 11.04
C ILE A 202 0.50 -7.60 12.37
N CYS A 203 1.19 -7.03 13.37
CA CYS A 203 1.32 -7.63 14.68
C CYS A 203 -0.04 -7.83 15.37
N GLU A 204 -0.92 -6.84 15.32
CA GLU A 204 -2.28 -6.91 15.86
C GLU A 204 -3.11 -8.00 15.15
N ARG A 205 -3.10 -8.03 13.81
CA ARG A 205 -3.82 -9.05 13.02
C ARG A 205 -3.31 -10.47 13.31
N LEU A 206 -2.00 -10.64 13.48
CA LEU A 206 -1.41 -11.95 13.80
C LEU A 206 -1.77 -12.40 15.21
N LYS A 207 -1.78 -11.48 16.17
CA LYS A 207 -2.21 -11.78 17.55
C LYS A 207 -3.65 -12.28 17.61
N ASP A 208 -4.55 -11.65 16.85
CA ASP A 208 -5.96 -12.06 16.79
C ASP A 208 -6.17 -13.40 16.07
N SER A 209 -5.30 -13.72 15.09
CA SER A 209 -5.37 -14.96 14.31
C SER A 209 -4.73 -16.15 15.03
N LEU A 210 -3.70 -15.92 15.85
CA LEU A 210 -2.96 -17.00 16.52
C LEU A 210 -3.78 -17.60 17.68
N PRO A 211 -3.90 -18.93 17.76
CA PRO A 211 -4.58 -19.58 18.86
C PRO A 211 -3.82 -19.37 20.17
N ARG A 212 -4.55 -19.15 21.27
CA ARG A 212 -3.96 -19.02 22.60
C ARG A 212 -3.19 -20.28 22.97
N GLN A 213 -1.94 -20.12 23.37
CA GLN A 213 -1.07 -21.21 23.80
C GLN A 213 -0.75 -21.08 25.29
N LEU A 214 -0.16 -22.14 25.87
CA LEU A 214 0.32 -22.14 27.26
C LEU A 214 1.53 -21.23 27.49
N PHE A 215 2.09 -20.65 26.42
CA PHE A 215 3.17 -19.68 26.45
C PHE A 215 2.79 -18.45 25.61
N GLU A 216 3.31 -17.28 26.01
CA GLU A 216 3.13 -16.04 25.25
C GLU A 216 3.94 -16.09 23.95
N ILE A 217 3.31 -15.70 22.84
CA ILE A 217 3.98 -15.60 21.53
C ILE A 217 4.36 -14.14 21.33
N ALA A 218 5.66 -13.84 21.35
CA ALA A 218 6.14 -12.51 21.04
C ALA A 218 6.13 -12.29 19.53
N ILE A 219 5.29 -11.37 19.06
CA ILE A 219 5.17 -10.97 17.66
C ILE A 219 5.87 -9.62 17.49
N GLN A 220 6.84 -9.54 16.59
CA GLN A 220 7.66 -8.34 16.43
C GLN A 220 7.75 -7.97 14.95
N ALA A 221 7.66 -6.69 14.64
CA ALA A 221 8.03 -6.15 13.34
C ALA A 221 9.37 -5.43 13.48
N ALA A 222 10.33 -5.73 12.63
CA ALA A 222 11.66 -5.16 12.64
C ALA A 222 12.07 -4.62 11.27
N VAL A 223 12.93 -3.61 11.29
CA VAL A 223 13.62 -3.08 10.12
C VAL A 223 15.10 -3.26 10.36
N GLY A 224 15.70 -4.25 9.69
CA GLY A 224 17.06 -4.68 10.00
C GLY A 224 17.16 -5.19 11.44
N SER A 225 18.03 -4.59 12.25
CA SER A 225 18.22 -4.97 13.66
C SER A 225 17.26 -4.28 14.64
N LYS A 226 16.49 -3.28 14.19
CA LYS A 226 15.65 -2.47 15.07
C LYS A 226 14.21 -2.97 15.05
N VAL A 227 13.69 -3.38 16.20
CA VAL A 227 12.25 -3.66 16.39
C VAL A 227 11.49 -2.34 16.42
N ILE A 228 10.47 -2.22 15.55
CA ILE A 228 9.65 -1.03 15.39
C ILE A 228 8.26 -1.18 16.03
N ALA A 229 7.71 -2.40 16.07
CA ALA A 229 6.45 -2.72 16.72
C ALA A 229 6.55 -4.09 17.40
N ARG A 230 5.83 -4.28 18.51
CA ARG A 230 5.82 -5.52 19.28
C ARG A 230 4.45 -5.74 19.91
N GLU A 231 3.95 -6.96 19.81
CA GLU A 231 2.75 -7.46 20.47
C GLU A 231 3.05 -8.81 21.15
N THR A 232 2.23 -9.17 22.14
CA THR A 232 2.26 -10.44 22.89
C THR A 232 0.86 -10.94 23.16
#